data_AF-L8X158-F1
#
_entry.id   AF-L8X158-F1
#
_cell.length_a   1.000
_cell.length_b   1.000
_cell.length_c   1.000
_cell.angle_alpha   90.00
_cell.angle_beta   90.00
_cell.angle_gamma   90.00
#
_symmetry.space_group_name_H-M   'P 1'
#
loop_
_entity.id
_entity.type
_entity.pdbx_description
1 polymer ?
#
loop_
_entity_poly.entity_id
_entity_poly.type
_entity_poly.pdbx_seq_one_letter_code
_entity_poly.pdbx_strand_id
1 'polypeptide(L)'
;MTTPIPQPPAIPFLGNVGNIDTELPSRSFTLLAKQYGEIFALNLLGKSVVAISSVKLAQEVLDEKRFHKAIGTALVEVRNLVSDGLFTAYHGETNWGIAHRILMPAFGPLSIKGMFDDMLDVISQLVLKWERFGPEHEIDPTDDFTRLAFETIALCTFNYRLNTFYTEGEPPFVKAMGDFLKECFLRSRRPTLVQALSYGANAKYAADMEIMNQLANKIVKDRKDHPSDKKDLLNAMLLGKDPQTGQGLSEENIKAQMLTFLIAGHETTSGMLSFVMAHVMKNPDVYAKIRNEVDSVLGGEPIRFEHLSKLTYINGECVYRLYERYSKQLVVAVLRESLRVTPSIGQFAVTPHKDEIIGGGKYLIKKDTIVIVLAADIGKDPTVWGEDVSLPDRMLDGKFEALPPKAWLPFGNGARACIGRPFAWQEALIAIATIFQKFDFKPSDESYTLQLKQTLTLKPKDFKFHAIPRKGAPSFSVAAASSQSTNGPTPGKEVVDGESKGIPLYVFYGSNTGSCEGFAQNIASEAASKGECLDTVLRLVP
;
A
#
# COMPACT_ATOMS: atom_id res chain seq x y z
N MET A 1 19.33 33.91 -13.32
CA MET A 1 18.21 34.38 -12.47
C MET A 1 17.11 33.33 -12.52
N THR A 2 16.54 32.97 -11.38
CA THR A 2 15.39 32.04 -11.34
C THR A 2 14.13 32.74 -11.84
N THR A 3 13.21 31.97 -12.41
CA THR A 3 11.90 32.44 -12.86
C THR A 3 10.86 32.19 -11.78
N PRO A 4 9.92 33.14 -11.54
CA PRO A 4 8.78 32.87 -10.67
C PRO A 4 8.00 31.63 -11.12
N ILE A 5 7.61 30.79 -10.17
CA ILE A 5 6.73 29.64 -10.44
C ILE A 5 5.35 30.19 -10.85
N PRO A 6 4.72 29.68 -11.93
CA PRO A 6 3.37 30.09 -12.32
C PRO A 6 2.38 29.95 -11.16
N GLN A 7 1.50 30.93 -10.97
CA GLN A 7 0.53 30.93 -9.87
C GLN A 7 -0.82 31.48 -10.37
N PRO A 8 -1.96 30.82 -10.07
CA PRO A 8 -3.27 31.38 -10.33
C PRO A 8 -3.52 32.67 -9.52
N PRO A 9 -4.34 33.60 -10.05
CA PRO A 9 -4.72 34.80 -9.31
C PRO A 9 -5.22 34.47 -7.90
N ALA A 10 -4.62 35.10 -6.90
CA ALA A 10 -4.90 34.86 -5.50
C ALA A 10 -5.83 35.94 -4.93
N ILE A 11 -6.80 35.54 -4.12
CA ILE A 11 -7.66 36.46 -3.37
C ILE A 11 -6.88 36.97 -2.15
N PRO A 12 -6.93 38.27 -1.81
CA PRO A 12 -6.26 38.79 -0.61
C PRO A 12 -6.63 37.98 0.65
N PHE A 13 -5.63 37.64 1.47
CA PHE A 13 -5.71 36.85 2.71
C PHE A 13 -6.16 35.37 2.58
N LEU A 14 -7.06 35.04 1.65
CA LEU A 14 -7.51 33.67 1.40
C LEU A 14 -6.61 32.89 0.45
N GLY A 15 -5.89 33.57 -0.43
CA GLY A 15 -5.04 32.96 -1.44
C GLY A 15 -5.86 32.25 -2.53
N ASN A 16 -5.53 30.98 -2.79
CA ASN A 16 -6.10 30.12 -3.81
C ASN A 16 -7.03 29.04 -3.24
N VAL A 17 -7.50 29.18 -1.99
CA VAL A 17 -8.39 28.20 -1.35
C VAL A 17 -9.67 27.98 -2.17
N GLY A 18 -10.24 29.04 -2.74
CA GLY A 18 -11.43 28.97 -3.59
C GLY A 18 -11.22 28.27 -4.95
N ASN A 19 -9.97 28.01 -5.36
CA ASN A 19 -9.66 27.26 -6.57
C ASN A 19 -9.70 25.73 -6.35
N ILE A 20 -9.79 25.28 -5.08
CA ILE A 20 -9.71 23.87 -4.71
C ILE A 20 -11.09 23.35 -4.27
N ASP A 21 -11.64 22.42 -5.04
CA ASP A 21 -12.94 21.78 -4.79
C ASP A 21 -12.98 21.10 -3.41
N THR A 22 -14.07 21.28 -2.66
CA THR A 22 -14.22 20.78 -1.29
C THR A 22 -14.36 19.26 -1.17
N GLU A 23 -14.89 18.59 -2.18
CA GLU A 23 -15.16 17.16 -2.19
C GLU A 23 -14.11 16.38 -2.97
N LEU A 24 -13.58 16.93 -4.07
CA LEU A 24 -12.63 16.29 -4.97
C LEU A 24 -11.44 17.20 -5.32
N PRO A 25 -10.61 17.60 -4.34
CA PRO A 25 -9.49 18.53 -4.56
C PRO A 25 -8.45 18.00 -5.56
N SER A 26 -8.26 16.68 -5.66
CA SER A 26 -7.37 16.08 -6.67
C SER A 26 -7.71 16.55 -8.08
N ARG A 27 -9.00 16.65 -8.42
CA ARG A 27 -9.46 17.17 -9.71
C ARG A 27 -9.03 18.63 -9.92
N SER A 28 -9.13 19.47 -8.89
CA SER A 28 -8.64 20.86 -8.97
C SER A 28 -7.14 20.92 -9.24
N PHE A 29 -6.33 20.10 -8.57
CA PHE A 29 -4.89 20.03 -8.85
C PHE A 29 -4.59 19.60 -10.28
N THR A 30 -5.27 18.57 -10.80
CA THR A 30 -5.13 18.16 -12.22
C THR A 30 -5.53 19.27 -13.19
N LEU A 31 -6.63 19.99 -12.94
CA LEU A 31 -7.06 21.10 -13.79
C LEU A 31 -6.05 22.26 -13.77
N LEU A 32 -5.51 22.58 -12.60
CA LEU A 32 -4.46 23.60 -12.45
C LEU A 32 -3.17 23.17 -13.15
N ALA A 33 -2.77 21.90 -13.06
CA ALA A 33 -1.62 21.37 -13.79
C ALA A 33 -1.80 21.51 -15.31
N LYS A 34 -3.01 21.24 -15.83
CA LYS A 34 -3.32 21.45 -17.25
C LYS A 34 -3.25 22.92 -17.67
N GLN A 35 -3.62 23.84 -16.79
CA GLN A 35 -3.64 25.27 -17.09
C GLN A 35 -2.28 25.97 -16.93
N TYR A 36 -1.52 25.62 -15.89
CA TYR A 36 -0.28 26.30 -15.51
C TYR A 36 0.99 25.50 -15.85
N GLY A 37 0.84 24.25 -16.30
CA GLY A 37 1.93 23.37 -16.71
C GLY A 37 2.42 22.42 -15.62
N GLU A 38 3.61 21.86 -15.82
CA GLU A 38 4.20 20.82 -14.96
C GLU A 38 4.52 21.26 -13.52
N ILE A 39 4.49 22.57 -13.25
CA ILE A 39 4.75 23.17 -11.95
C ILE A 39 3.91 24.44 -11.75
N PHE A 40 3.28 24.56 -10.59
CA PHE A 40 2.57 25.77 -10.19
C PHE A 40 2.60 25.97 -8.68
N ALA A 41 2.50 27.23 -8.25
CA ALA A 41 2.42 27.62 -6.86
C ALA A 41 0.96 27.93 -6.47
N LEU A 42 0.65 27.76 -5.20
CA LEU A 42 -0.60 28.15 -4.58
C LEU A 42 -0.31 28.83 -3.24
N ASN A 43 -1.09 29.85 -2.92
CA ASN A 43 -1.16 30.38 -1.57
C ASN A 43 -2.37 29.77 -0.87
N LEU A 44 -2.17 28.92 0.14
CA LEU A 44 -3.27 28.33 0.92
C LEU A 44 -3.23 28.92 2.33
N LEU A 45 -4.11 29.90 2.59
CA LEU A 45 -4.21 30.60 3.89
C LEU A 45 -2.87 31.19 4.37
N GLY A 46 -2.15 31.86 3.48
CA GLY A 46 -0.87 32.50 3.76
C GLY A 46 0.35 31.58 3.64
N LYS A 47 0.15 30.27 3.40
CA LYS A 47 1.25 29.32 3.19
C LYS A 47 1.48 29.10 1.70
N SER A 48 2.73 29.24 1.27
CA SER A 48 3.15 28.88 -0.09
C SER A 48 3.25 27.37 -0.22
N VAL A 49 2.60 26.83 -1.25
CA VAL A 49 2.64 25.41 -1.62
C VAL A 49 2.98 25.34 -3.10
N VAL A 50 3.83 24.41 -3.49
CA VAL A 50 4.16 24.13 -4.90
C VAL A 50 3.59 22.77 -5.26
N ALA A 51 3.03 22.62 -6.45
CA ALA A 51 2.63 21.33 -6.98
C ALA A 51 3.44 21.02 -8.24
N ILE A 52 3.80 19.75 -8.42
CA ILE A 52 4.48 19.24 -9.62
C ILE A 52 3.73 18.05 -10.21
N SER A 53 3.77 17.91 -11.54
CA SER A 53 3.05 16.85 -12.26
C SER A 53 3.85 16.14 -13.36
N SER A 54 5.14 16.44 -13.55
CA SER A 54 5.99 15.77 -14.55
C SER A 54 6.99 14.78 -13.94
N VAL A 55 7.36 13.76 -14.71
CA VAL A 55 8.39 12.78 -14.34
C VAL A 55 9.75 13.47 -14.15
N LYS A 56 10.06 14.46 -14.99
CA LYS A 56 11.32 15.22 -14.92
C LYS A 56 11.47 15.94 -13.58
N LEU A 57 10.45 16.66 -13.13
CA LEU A 57 10.51 17.35 -11.84
C LEU A 57 10.43 16.37 -10.67
N ALA A 58 9.69 15.27 -10.81
CA ALA A 58 9.65 14.21 -9.81
C ALA A 58 11.04 13.61 -9.55
N GLN A 59 11.86 13.40 -10.59
CA GLN A 59 13.23 12.91 -10.42
C GLN A 59 14.12 13.86 -9.58
N GLU A 60 13.87 15.16 -9.63
CA GLU A 60 14.60 16.14 -8.81
C GLU A 60 14.07 16.21 -7.38
N VAL A 61 12.76 16.37 -7.19
CA VAL A 61 12.17 16.59 -5.85
C VAL A 61 12.08 15.33 -5.00
N LEU A 62 12.30 14.16 -5.61
CA LEU A 62 12.32 12.87 -4.91
C LEU A 62 13.73 12.35 -4.61
N ASP A 63 14.76 13.19 -4.80
CA ASP A 63 16.11 12.96 -4.27
C ASP A 63 16.13 13.22 -2.76
N GLU A 64 16.30 12.14 -1.96
CA GLU A 64 16.28 12.19 -0.50
C GLU A 64 17.42 13.01 0.11
N LYS A 65 18.49 13.28 -0.64
CA LYS A 65 19.57 14.18 -0.22
C LYS A 65 19.16 15.64 -0.23
N ARG A 66 18.17 16.00 -1.07
CA ARG A 66 17.69 17.37 -1.29
C ARG A 66 16.35 17.62 -0.61
N PHE A 67 15.48 16.62 -0.59
CA PHE A 67 14.13 16.69 -0.06
C PHE A 67 13.84 15.57 0.93
N HIS A 68 12.90 15.81 1.83
CA HIS A 68 12.36 14.77 2.71
C HIS A 68 10.83 14.80 2.72
N LYS A 69 10.21 13.73 3.20
CA LYS A 69 8.74 13.66 3.36
C LYS A 69 8.26 14.82 4.23
N ALA A 70 7.20 15.47 3.76
CA ALA A 70 6.45 16.45 4.53
C ALA A 70 5.13 15.84 5.00
N ILE A 71 4.70 16.20 6.21
CA ILE A 71 3.42 15.77 6.77
C ILE A 71 2.36 16.80 6.35
N GLY A 72 1.55 16.45 5.35
CA GLY A 72 0.45 17.29 4.87
C GLY A 72 -0.61 17.51 5.93
N THR A 73 -1.45 18.54 5.76
CA THR A 73 -2.45 18.96 6.76
C THR A 73 -3.41 17.85 7.17
N ALA A 74 -3.86 17.00 6.24
CA ALA A 74 -4.70 15.84 6.58
C ALA A 74 -3.95 14.81 7.43
N LEU A 75 -2.65 14.58 7.18
CA LEU A 75 -1.83 13.68 7.99
C LEU A 75 -1.51 14.24 9.38
N VAL A 76 -1.47 15.57 9.53
CA VAL A 76 -1.40 16.21 10.85
C VAL A 76 -2.65 15.88 11.68
N GLU A 77 -3.83 15.82 11.06
CA GLU A 77 -5.05 15.41 11.77
C GLU A 77 -5.06 13.89 12.05
N VAL A 78 -4.59 13.05 11.12
CA VAL A 78 -4.46 11.59 11.36
C VAL A 78 -3.50 11.31 12.52
N ARG A 79 -2.45 12.13 12.65
CA ARG A 79 -1.46 12.04 13.72
C ARG A 79 -2.07 12.15 15.13
N ASN A 80 -3.21 12.82 15.31
CA ASN A 80 -3.86 12.89 16.62
C ASN A 80 -4.25 11.51 17.18
N LEU A 81 -4.46 10.51 16.31
CA LEU A 81 -4.74 9.14 16.69
C LEU A 81 -3.47 8.28 16.76
N VAL A 82 -2.61 8.40 15.75
CA VAL A 82 -1.49 7.46 15.55
C VAL A 82 -0.11 8.04 15.85
N SER A 83 -0.04 9.25 16.42
CA SER A 83 1.18 9.91 16.89
C SER A 83 2.34 9.82 15.87
N ASP A 84 3.54 9.47 16.31
CA ASP A 84 4.74 9.20 15.52
C ASP A 84 4.80 7.77 14.95
N GLY A 85 3.63 7.20 14.63
CA GLY A 85 3.52 6.03 13.76
C GLY A 85 4.21 6.25 12.40
N LEU A 86 4.62 5.17 11.73
CA LEU A 86 5.44 5.23 10.50
C LEU A 86 4.89 6.19 9.43
N PHE A 87 3.56 6.26 9.34
CA PHE A 87 2.85 7.05 8.33
C PHE A 87 2.82 8.55 8.63
N THR A 88 2.77 8.96 9.89
CA THR A 88 2.56 10.35 10.35
C THR A 88 3.77 10.95 11.06
N ALA A 89 4.83 10.15 11.28
CA ALA A 89 6.05 10.63 11.89
C ALA A 89 6.73 11.73 11.06
N TYR A 90 7.08 12.85 11.69
CA TYR A 90 7.86 13.91 11.10
C TYR A 90 9.28 13.42 10.76
N HIS A 91 9.95 14.15 9.87
CA HIS A 91 11.36 13.88 9.60
C HIS A 91 12.20 14.15 10.85
N GLY A 92 13.12 13.24 11.18
CA GLY A 92 13.98 13.33 12.36
C GLY A 92 13.41 12.74 13.64
N GLU A 93 12.14 12.30 13.69
CA GLU A 93 11.61 11.61 14.88
C GLU A 93 12.26 10.23 15.06
N THR A 94 12.87 10.02 16.23
CA THR A 94 13.63 8.79 16.55
C THR A 94 12.78 7.53 16.42
N ASN A 95 11.52 7.59 16.88
CA ASN A 95 10.59 6.46 16.83
C ASN A 95 10.31 5.97 15.41
N TRP A 96 10.37 6.86 14.40
CA TRP A 96 10.25 6.43 13.00
C TRP A 96 11.40 5.49 12.61
N GLY A 97 12.64 5.84 12.96
CA GLY A 97 13.82 5.04 12.64
C GLY A 97 13.83 3.69 13.36
N ILE A 98 13.49 3.68 14.65
CA ILE A 98 13.37 2.47 15.47
C ILE A 98 12.29 1.55 14.89
N ALA A 99 11.07 2.05 14.72
CA ALA A 99 9.95 1.27 14.18
C ALA A 99 10.24 0.77 12.77
N HIS A 100 10.83 1.61 11.90
CA HIS A 100 11.17 1.21 10.54
C HIS A 100 12.14 0.02 10.55
N ARG A 101 13.23 0.08 11.31
CA ARG A 101 14.22 -1.02 11.36
C ARG A 101 13.68 -2.29 12.01
N ILE A 102 12.80 -2.18 13.01
CA ILE A 102 12.14 -3.33 13.65
C ILE A 102 11.12 -3.99 12.70
N LEU A 103 10.34 -3.20 11.97
CA LEU A 103 9.16 -3.70 11.24
C LEU A 103 9.44 -4.05 9.78
N MET A 104 10.44 -3.46 9.14
CA MET A 104 10.81 -3.79 7.75
C MET A 104 11.01 -5.29 7.47
N PRO A 105 11.67 -6.08 8.34
CA PRO A 105 11.81 -7.53 8.13
C PRO A 105 10.47 -8.27 8.08
N ALA A 106 9.45 -7.82 8.82
CA ALA A 106 8.12 -8.44 8.81
C ALA A 106 7.37 -8.26 7.48
N PHE A 107 7.81 -7.30 6.65
CA PHE A 107 7.34 -7.11 5.28
C PHE A 107 8.32 -7.64 4.22
N GLY A 108 9.33 -8.41 4.66
CA GLY A 108 10.27 -9.10 3.79
C GLY A 108 9.63 -10.28 3.05
N PRO A 109 10.26 -10.79 1.97
CA PRO A 109 9.66 -11.80 1.09
C PRO A 109 9.19 -13.09 1.80
N LEU A 110 9.96 -13.56 2.79
CA LEU A 110 9.62 -14.78 3.54
C LEU A 110 8.38 -14.60 4.43
N SER A 111 8.30 -13.48 5.15
CA SER A 111 7.14 -13.17 6.00
C SER A 111 5.88 -12.98 5.17
N ILE A 112 5.98 -12.27 4.04
CA ILE A 112 4.86 -12.06 3.12
C ILE A 112 4.39 -13.39 2.52
N LYS A 113 5.32 -14.24 2.08
CA LYS A 113 4.99 -15.61 1.65
C LYS A 113 4.24 -16.38 2.73
N GLY A 114 4.68 -16.29 3.99
CA GLY A 114 4.06 -16.96 5.13
C GLY A 114 2.63 -16.48 5.44
N MET A 115 2.22 -15.30 4.94
CA MET A 115 0.87 -14.77 5.11
C MET A 115 -0.12 -15.27 4.05
N PHE A 116 0.32 -16.07 3.07
CA PHE A 116 -0.53 -16.52 1.95
C PHE A 116 -1.81 -17.21 2.41
N ASP A 117 -1.71 -18.19 3.32
CA ASP A 117 -2.85 -18.98 3.77
C ASP A 117 -3.85 -18.12 4.57
N ASP A 118 -3.34 -17.22 5.43
CA ASP A 118 -4.16 -16.26 6.17
C ASP A 118 -4.90 -15.30 5.23
N MET A 119 -4.22 -14.80 4.18
CA MET A 119 -4.85 -13.96 3.15
C MET A 119 -5.94 -14.74 2.38
N LEU A 120 -5.64 -15.97 1.97
CA LEU A 120 -6.57 -16.82 1.22
C LEU A 120 -7.80 -17.19 2.06
N ASP A 121 -7.65 -17.41 3.35
CA ASP A 121 -8.77 -17.64 4.27
C ASP A 121 -9.78 -16.48 4.20
N VAL A 122 -9.31 -15.25 4.41
CA VAL A 122 -10.19 -14.07 4.40
C VAL A 122 -10.80 -13.85 3.01
N ILE A 123 -10.02 -14.01 1.94
CA ILE A 123 -10.52 -13.89 0.56
C ILE A 123 -11.59 -14.96 0.28
N SER A 124 -11.43 -16.17 0.82
CA SER A 124 -12.43 -17.24 0.68
C SER A 124 -13.74 -16.88 1.37
N GLN A 125 -13.71 -16.13 2.49
CA GLN A 125 -14.93 -15.62 3.14
C GLN A 125 -15.67 -14.61 2.26
N LEU A 126 -14.95 -13.70 1.60
CA LEU A 126 -15.54 -12.77 0.63
C LEU A 126 -16.20 -13.54 -0.53
N VAL A 127 -15.49 -14.52 -1.09
CA VAL A 127 -16.00 -15.36 -2.18
C VAL A 127 -17.26 -16.12 -1.74
N LEU A 128 -17.24 -16.72 -0.55
CA LEU A 128 -18.40 -17.42 0.00
C LEU A 128 -19.58 -16.49 0.29
N LYS A 129 -19.32 -15.25 0.71
CA LYS A 129 -20.36 -14.22 0.87
C LYS A 129 -21.07 -14.01 -0.47
N TRP A 130 -20.33 -13.70 -1.53
CA TRP A 130 -20.90 -13.44 -2.85
C TRP A 130 -21.64 -14.66 -3.42
N GLU A 131 -21.08 -15.86 -3.26
CA GLU A 131 -21.73 -17.11 -3.70
C GLU A 131 -23.07 -17.35 -3.00
N ARG A 132 -23.16 -17.07 -1.69
CA ARG A 132 -24.40 -17.26 -0.90
C ARG A 132 -25.50 -16.26 -1.24
N PHE A 133 -25.14 -15.01 -1.52
CA PHE A 133 -26.10 -13.99 -1.93
C PHE A 133 -26.63 -14.23 -3.34
N GLY A 134 -25.81 -14.85 -4.20
CA GLY A 134 -26.21 -15.25 -5.54
C GLY A 134 -26.14 -14.13 -6.59
N PRO A 135 -26.42 -14.47 -7.87
CA PRO A 135 -26.13 -13.61 -9.01
C PRO A 135 -26.96 -12.32 -9.07
N GLU A 136 -28.14 -12.29 -8.45
CA GLU A 136 -29.03 -11.12 -8.47
C GLU A 136 -28.68 -10.08 -7.40
N HIS A 137 -27.79 -10.41 -6.47
CA HIS A 137 -27.39 -9.47 -5.42
C HIS A 137 -26.44 -8.41 -5.98
N GLU A 138 -26.81 -7.14 -5.77
CA GLU A 138 -25.96 -5.99 -6.10
C GLU A 138 -24.85 -5.86 -5.04
N ILE A 139 -23.60 -5.88 -5.50
CA ILE A 139 -22.41 -5.76 -4.65
C ILE A 139 -21.89 -4.33 -4.72
N ASP A 140 -21.65 -3.74 -3.54
CA ASP A 140 -20.78 -2.57 -3.39
C ASP A 140 -19.34 -3.05 -3.13
N PRO A 141 -18.46 -3.05 -4.16
CA PRO A 141 -17.09 -3.51 -3.98
C PRO A 141 -16.28 -2.65 -3.02
N THR A 142 -16.64 -1.38 -2.82
CA THR A 142 -15.91 -0.51 -1.89
C THR A 142 -16.12 -0.97 -0.45
N ASP A 143 -17.34 -1.35 -0.07
CA ASP A 143 -17.63 -1.90 1.26
C ASP A 143 -16.96 -3.27 1.44
N ASP A 144 -17.15 -4.17 0.47
CA ASP A 144 -16.69 -5.55 0.59
C ASP A 144 -15.17 -5.69 0.57
N PHE A 145 -14.48 -4.94 -0.29
CA PHE A 145 -13.02 -4.90 -0.25
C PHE A 145 -12.47 -4.16 0.97
N THR A 146 -13.24 -3.25 1.57
CA THR A 146 -12.85 -2.62 2.84
C THR A 146 -12.92 -3.63 3.99
N ARG A 147 -13.98 -4.44 4.06
CA ARG A 147 -14.09 -5.55 5.03
C ARG A 147 -12.93 -6.54 4.86
N LEU A 148 -12.68 -6.94 3.61
CA LEU A 148 -11.55 -7.80 3.23
C LEU A 148 -10.25 -7.24 3.80
N ALA A 149 -9.87 -6.02 3.43
CA ALA A 149 -8.56 -5.47 3.77
C ALA A 149 -8.39 -5.27 5.30
N PHE A 150 -9.46 -4.92 6.03
CA PHE A 150 -9.43 -4.87 7.50
C PHE A 150 -9.21 -6.23 8.14
N GLU A 151 -9.94 -7.24 7.68
CA GLU A 151 -9.82 -8.60 8.21
C GLU A 151 -8.45 -9.19 7.89
N THR A 152 -7.96 -9.01 6.65
CA THR A 152 -6.65 -9.50 6.21
C THR A 152 -5.52 -8.88 7.01
N ILE A 153 -5.50 -7.55 7.18
CA ILE A 153 -4.44 -6.89 7.97
C ILE A 153 -4.49 -7.39 9.41
N ALA A 154 -5.67 -7.40 10.05
CA ALA A 154 -5.80 -7.82 11.45
C ALA A 154 -5.35 -9.28 11.67
N LEU A 155 -5.71 -10.18 10.77
CA LEU A 155 -5.34 -11.58 10.85
C LEU A 155 -3.84 -11.79 10.58
N CYS A 156 -3.32 -11.25 9.48
CA CYS A 156 -1.95 -11.52 9.06
C CYS A 156 -0.92 -10.82 9.96
N THR A 157 -1.22 -9.61 10.45
CA THR A 157 -0.24 -8.82 11.22
C THR A 157 -0.40 -8.96 12.73
N PHE A 158 -1.62 -9.20 13.22
CA PHE A 158 -1.90 -9.26 14.66
C PHE A 158 -2.51 -10.59 15.13
N ASN A 159 -2.70 -11.56 14.22
CA ASN A 159 -3.37 -12.82 14.50
C ASN A 159 -4.75 -12.65 15.16
N TYR A 160 -5.51 -11.65 14.73
CA TYR A 160 -6.77 -11.26 15.33
C TYR A 160 -7.89 -11.23 14.30
N ARG A 161 -9.04 -11.85 14.61
CA ARG A 161 -10.24 -11.83 13.76
C ARG A 161 -11.15 -10.68 14.15
N LEU A 162 -11.43 -9.80 13.20
CA LEU A 162 -12.43 -8.74 13.37
C LEU A 162 -13.84 -9.25 13.04
N ASN A 163 -13.94 -10.35 12.30
CA ASN A 163 -15.18 -10.94 11.81
C ASN A 163 -16.06 -9.93 11.04
N THR A 164 -15.44 -9.10 10.21
CA THR A 164 -16.09 -8.04 9.44
C THR A 164 -17.18 -8.54 8.50
N PHE A 165 -17.10 -9.78 8.01
CA PHE A 165 -18.12 -10.40 7.15
C PHE A 165 -19.32 -10.99 7.92
N TYR A 166 -19.23 -11.11 9.25
CA TYR A 166 -20.27 -11.72 10.10
C TYR A 166 -21.05 -10.70 10.93
N THR A 167 -20.79 -9.40 10.71
CA THR A 167 -21.50 -8.32 11.38
C THR A 167 -22.59 -7.79 10.46
N GLU A 168 -23.83 -7.71 10.95
CA GLU A 168 -24.90 -7.02 10.24
C GLU A 168 -24.59 -5.52 10.12
N GLY A 169 -24.70 -4.98 8.90
CA GLY A 169 -24.32 -3.59 8.62
C GLY A 169 -22.82 -3.36 8.67
N GLU A 170 -22.41 -2.09 8.77
CA GLU A 170 -21.01 -1.69 8.87
C GLU A 170 -20.48 -1.93 10.30
N PRO A 171 -19.38 -2.68 10.51
CA PRO A 171 -18.85 -2.92 11.84
C PRO A 171 -18.51 -1.60 12.55
N PRO A 172 -18.79 -1.43 13.86
CA PRO A 172 -18.62 -0.15 14.54
C PRO A 172 -17.21 0.46 14.40
N PHE A 173 -16.17 -0.37 14.45
CA PHE A 173 -14.78 0.08 14.25
C PHE A 173 -14.51 0.53 12.80
N VAL A 174 -15.02 -0.19 11.80
CA VAL A 174 -14.89 0.17 10.38
C VAL A 174 -15.54 1.54 10.12
N LYS A 175 -16.76 1.71 10.66
CA LYS A 175 -17.50 2.98 10.59
C LYS A 175 -16.76 4.11 11.30
N ALA A 176 -16.27 3.88 12.52
CA ALA A 176 -15.51 4.88 13.29
C ALA A 176 -14.24 5.30 12.56
N MET A 177 -13.51 4.36 11.96
CA MET A 177 -12.32 4.64 11.15
C MET A 177 -12.68 5.49 9.93
N GLY A 178 -13.70 5.10 9.16
CA GLY A 178 -14.14 5.84 7.98
C GLY A 178 -14.60 7.27 8.31
N ASP A 179 -15.38 7.43 9.38
CA ASP A 179 -15.83 8.72 9.88
C ASP A 179 -14.67 9.59 10.37
N PHE A 180 -13.71 9.02 11.10
CA PHE A 180 -12.49 9.69 11.55
C PHE A 180 -11.65 10.20 10.38
N LEU A 181 -11.37 9.36 9.38
CA LEU A 181 -10.56 9.74 8.22
C LEU A 181 -11.26 10.80 7.36
N LYS A 182 -12.58 10.71 7.21
CA LYS A 182 -13.38 11.75 6.57
C LYS A 182 -13.27 13.07 7.33
N GLU A 183 -13.40 13.05 8.65
CA GLU A 183 -13.27 14.27 9.44
C GLU A 183 -11.82 14.81 9.44
N CYS A 184 -10.77 13.98 9.46
CA CYS A 184 -9.38 14.42 9.26
C CYS A 184 -9.23 15.22 7.95
N PHE A 185 -9.82 14.71 6.86
CA PHE A 185 -9.81 15.40 5.57
C PHE A 185 -10.56 16.74 5.63
N LEU A 186 -11.74 16.78 6.24
CA LEU A 186 -12.54 18.01 6.38
C LEU A 186 -11.83 19.05 7.29
N ARG A 187 -11.29 18.63 8.44
CA ARG A 187 -10.54 19.46 9.40
C ARG A 187 -9.33 20.11 8.74
N SER A 188 -8.62 19.38 7.87
CA SER A 188 -7.41 19.86 7.18
C SER A 188 -7.64 21.09 6.28
N ARG A 189 -8.90 21.43 6.02
CA ARG A 189 -9.35 22.53 5.16
C ARG A 189 -10.22 23.54 5.88
N ARG A 190 -10.62 23.25 7.12
CA ARG A 190 -11.48 24.10 7.93
C ARG A 190 -10.62 25.15 8.64
N PRO A 191 -10.97 26.45 8.58
CA PRO A 191 -10.27 27.45 9.36
C PRO A 191 -10.34 27.14 10.86
N THR A 192 -9.27 27.44 11.61
CA THR A 192 -9.13 27.09 13.04
C THR A 192 -10.31 27.57 13.90
N LEU A 193 -10.83 28.77 13.65
CA LEU A 193 -11.98 29.31 14.39
C LEU A 193 -13.26 28.49 14.13
N VAL A 194 -13.51 28.08 12.89
CA VAL A 194 -14.67 27.25 12.54
C VAL A 194 -14.52 25.85 13.14
N GLN A 195 -13.29 25.31 13.16
CA GLN A 195 -13.00 24.05 13.84
C GLN A 195 -13.31 24.10 15.34
N ALA A 196 -12.93 25.19 16.02
CA ALA A 196 -13.17 25.37 17.45
C ALA A 196 -14.67 25.40 17.79
N LEU A 197 -15.51 25.97 16.90
CA LEU A 197 -16.96 26.06 17.09
C LEU A 197 -17.73 24.79 16.65
N SER A 198 -17.06 23.83 16.00
CA SER A 198 -17.68 22.61 15.49
C SER A 198 -17.84 21.53 16.56
N TYR A 199 -18.52 21.86 17.68
CA TYR A 199 -18.59 21.01 18.88
C TYR A 199 -19.05 19.56 18.60
N GLY A 200 -20.09 19.37 17.79
CA GLY A 200 -20.58 18.03 17.45
C GLY A 200 -19.58 17.21 16.63
N ALA A 201 -18.92 17.83 15.65
CA ALA A 201 -17.89 17.17 14.86
C ALA A 201 -16.64 16.83 15.70
N ASN A 202 -16.24 17.73 16.61
CA ASN A 202 -15.15 17.49 17.55
C ASN A 202 -15.45 16.35 18.52
N ALA A 203 -16.67 16.29 19.07
CA ALA A 203 -17.09 15.24 19.97
C ALA A 203 -17.12 13.88 19.26
N LYS A 204 -17.66 13.83 18.03
CA LYS A 204 -17.66 12.61 17.22
C LYS A 204 -16.23 12.17 16.87
N TYR A 205 -15.38 13.09 16.44
CA TYR A 205 -13.97 12.82 16.15
C TYR A 205 -13.23 12.20 17.35
N ALA A 206 -13.45 12.74 18.56
CA ALA A 206 -12.89 12.18 19.79
C ALA A 206 -13.46 10.79 20.12
N ALA A 207 -14.78 10.59 19.95
CA ALA A 207 -15.41 9.29 20.16
C ALA A 207 -14.90 8.22 19.20
N ASP A 208 -14.71 8.56 17.91
CA ASP A 208 -14.15 7.67 16.92
C ASP A 208 -12.70 7.28 17.28
N MET A 209 -11.88 8.25 17.73
CA MET A 209 -10.53 7.97 18.25
C MET A 209 -10.52 7.02 19.45
N GLU A 210 -11.46 7.17 20.37
CA GLU A 210 -11.58 6.30 21.54
C GLU A 210 -11.94 4.87 21.14
N ILE A 211 -12.89 4.67 20.21
CA ILE A 211 -13.25 3.34 19.69
C ILE A 211 -12.02 2.64 19.09
N MET A 212 -11.20 3.37 18.34
CA MET A 212 -10.00 2.82 17.71
C MET A 212 -8.92 2.47 18.74
N ASN A 213 -8.69 3.35 19.72
CA ASN A 213 -7.76 3.06 20.83
C ASN A 213 -8.20 1.85 21.67
N GLN A 214 -9.51 1.71 21.92
CA GLN A 214 -10.05 0.55 22.64
C GLN A 214 -9.79 -0.76 21.90
N LEU A 215 -9.96 -0.78 20.58
CA LEU A 215 -9.63 -1.97 19.79
C LEU A 215 -8.13 -2.29 19.85
N ALA A 216 -7.25 -1.29 19.67
CA ALA A 216 -5.82 -1.49 19.76
C ALA A 216 -5.40 -2.03 21.13
N ASN A 217 -5.91 -1.43 22.21
CA ASN A 217 -5.69 -1.89 23.59
C ASN A 217 -6.17 -3.34 23.77
N LYS A 218 -7.34 -3.69 23.25
CA LYS A 218 -7.89 -5.04 23.34
C LYS A 218 -6.98 -6.07 22.68
N ILE A 219 -6.51 -5.80 21.46
CA ILE A 219 -5.64 -6.72 20.71
C ILE A 219 -4.28 -6.87 21.41
N VAL A 220 -3.67 -5.76 21.87
CA VAL A 220 -2.40 -5.83 22.62
C VAL A 220 -2.56 -6.61 23.91
N LYS A 221 -3.63 -6.35 24.67
CA LYS A 221 -3.92 -7.06 25.92
C LYS A 221 -4.14 -8.55 25.66
N ASP A 222 -4.94 -8.91 24.66
CA ASP A 222 -5.18 -10.31 24.30
C ASP A 222 -3.88 -11.05 23.97
N ARG A 223 -2.97 -10.42 23.21
CA ARG A 223 -1.65 -11.01 22.94
C ARG A 223 -0.78 -11.16 24.18
N LYS A 224 -0.82 -10.20 25.10
CA LYS A 224 -0.06 -10.27 26.37
C LYS A 224 -0.60 -11.37 27.29
N ASP A 225 -1.93 -11.54 27.33
CA ASP A 225 -2.60 -12.56 28.13
C ASP A 225 -2.47 -13.96 27.52
N HIS A 226 -2.39 -14.04 26.19
CA HIS A 226 -2.25 -15.27 25.40
C HIS A 226 -1.03 -15.19 24.47
N PRO A 227 0.20 -15.32 25.00
CA PRO A 227 1.41 -15.28 24.18
C PRO A 227 1.40 -16.33 23.07
N SER A 228 1.95 -15.97 21.93
CA SER A 228 2.08 -16.84 20.76
C SER A 228 3.48 -16.72 20.19
N ASP A 229 4.03 -17.81 19.65
CA ASP A 229 5.32 -17.81 18.96
C ASP A 229 5.20 -17.44 17.47
N LYS A 230 4.01 -16.98 17.02
CA LYS A 230 3.79 -16.56 15.63
C LYS A 230 4.76 -15.44 15.27
N LYS A 231 5.43 -15.56 14.11
CA LYS A 231 6.35 -14.54 13.60
C LYS A 231 5.57 -13.42 12.89
N ASP A 232 4.66 -12.77 13.61
CA ASP A 232 3.82 -11.69 13.10
C ASP A 232 4.31 -10.30 13.50
N LEU A 233 3.64 -9.27 12.97
CA LEU A 233 4.02 -7.88 13.17
C LEU A 233 3.82 -7.44 14.62
N LEU A 234 2.79 -7.96 15.31
CA LEU A 234 2.56 -7.66 16.72
C LEU A 234 3.69 -8.18 17.60
N ASN A 235 4.19 -9.39 17.35
CA ASN A 235 5.36 -9.90 18.06
C ASN A 235 6.63 -9.13 17.69
N ALA A 236 6.80 -8.73 16.42
CA ALA A 236 7.90 -7.83 16.04
C ALA A 236 7.84 -6.51 16.82
N MET A 237 6.66 -5.95 17.04
CA MET A 237 6.46 -4.73 17.82
C MET A 237 6.69 -4.91 19.32
N LEU A 238 6.24 -6.03 19.89
CA LEU A 238 6.33 -6.31 21.34
C LEU A 238 7.72 -6.76 21.78
N LEU A 239 8.39 -7.58 20.95
CA LEU A 239 9.63 -8.28 21.32
C LEU A 239 10.85 -7.78 20.54
N GLY A 240 10.63 -7.11 19.41
CA GLY A 240 11.69 -6.63 18.54
C GLY A 240 12.53 -5.54 19.21
N LYS A 241 13.82 -5.57 18.92
CA LYS A 241 14.77 -4.51 19.28
C LYS A 241 15.39 -3.96 18.03
N ASP A 242 15.53 -2.64 17.98
CA ASP A 242 16.22 -1.96 16.92
C ASP A 242 17.71 -2.36 16.91
N PRO A 243 18.24 -2.93 15.81
CA PRO A 243 19.63 -3.34 15.74
C PRO A 243 20.63 -2.18 15.89
N GLN A 244 20.23 -0.93 15.63
CA GLN A 244 21.14 0.22 15.77
C GLN A 244 21.23 0.75 17.19
N THR A 245 20.10 0.80 17.92
CA THR A 245 20.03 1.44 19.25
C THR A 245 19.86 0.46 20.40
N GLY A 246 19.51 -0.80 20.11
CA GLY A 246 19.13 -1.81 21.10
C GLY A 246 17.76 -1.56 21.76
N GLN A 247 17.05 -0.49 21.37
CA GLN A 247 15.77 -0.09 21.95
C GLN A 247 14.60 -0.86 21.36
N GLY A 248 13.61 -1.19 22.19
CA GLY A 248 12.30 -1.65 21.74
C GLY A 248 11.31 -0.51 21.53
N LEU A 249 10.10 -0.82 21.07
CA LEU A 249 9.02 0.16 20.97
C LEU A 249 8.31 0.33 22.33
N SER A 250 7.91 1.57 22.65
CA SER A 250 7.04 1.82 23.80
C SER A 250 5.62 1.29 23.52
N GLU A 251 4.86 1.01 24.58
CA GLU A 251 3.46 0.56 24.43
C GLU A 251 2.59 1.58 23.68
N GLU A 252 2.87 2.88 23.86
CA GLU A 252 2.21 3.93 23.09
C GLU A 252 2.56 3.87 21.60
N ASN A 253 3.85 3.67 21.26
CA ASN A 253 4.25 3.57 19.86
C ASN A 253 3.73 2.27 19.23
N ILE A 254 3.69 1.15 19.96
CA ILE A 254 3.10 -0.11 19.47
C ILE A 254 1.63 0.10 19.05
N LYS A 255 0.82 0.76 19.89
CA LYS A 255 -0.58 1.09 19.55
C LYS A 255 -0.67 2.01 18.34
N ALA A 256 0.18 3.04 18.29
CA ALA A 256 0.28 3.94 17.15
C ALA A 256 0.61 3.20 15.84
N GLN A 257 1.55 2.26 15.85
CA GLN A 257 1.88 1.45 14.68
C GLN A 257 0.73 0.52 14.29
N MET A 258 0.09 -0.16 15.25
CA MET A 258 -1.06 -1.02 14.96
C MET A 258 -2.18 -0.25 14.26
N LEU A 259 -2.56 0.90 14.81
CA LEU A 259 -3.56 1.78 14.19
C LEU A 259 -3.08 2.34 12.85
N THR A 260 -1.79 2.63 12.71
CA THR A 260 -1.19 3.03 11.43
C THR A 260 -1.37 1.96 10.35
N PHE A 261 -1.14 0.68 10.65
CA PHE A 261 -1.33 -0.41 9.68
C PHE A 261 -2.79 -0.63 9.34
N LEU A 262 -3.69 -0.52 10.33
CA LEU A 262 -5.13 -0.56 10.07
C LEU A 262 -5.54 0.57 9.14
N ILE A 263 -5.18 1.82 9.42
CA ILE A 263 -5.48 3.00 8.58
C ILE A 263 -4.90 2.86 7.17
N ALA A 264 -3.58 2.65 7.07
CA ALA A 264 -2.87 2.72 5.80
C ALA A 264 -3.16 1.51 4.89
N GLY A 265 -3.42 0.33 5.47
CA GLY A 265 -3.59 -0.92 4.75
C GLY A 265 -4.99 -1.13 4.18
N HIS A 266 -6.04 -0.67 4.87
CA HIS A 266 -7.42 -0.99 4.47
C HIS A 266 -7.91 -0.17 3.27
N GLU A 267 -7.94 1.16 3.37
CA GLU A 267 -8.60 2.03 2.39
C GLU A 267 -7.85 2.05 1.04
N THR A 268 -6.52 1.91 1.10
CA THR A 268 -5.67 1.91 -0.10
C THR A 268 -5.83 0.64 -0.93
N THR A 269 -5.81 -0.53 -0.27
CA THR A 269 -5.96 -1.83 -0.91
C THR A 269 -7.40 -2.03 -1.40
N SER A 270 -8.41 -1.63 -0.62
CA SER A 270 -9.80 -1.70 -1.04
C SER A 270 -10.10 -0.80 -2.23
N GLY A 271 -9.55 0.43 -2.23
CA GLY A 271 -9.61 1.34 -3.38
C GLY A 271 -8.95 0.76 -4.63
N MET A 272 -7.78 0.13 -4.47
CA MET A 272 -7.05 -0.52 -5.59
C MET A 272 -7.89 -1.63 -6.22
N LEU A 273 -8.42 -2.55 -5.41
CA LEU A 273 -9.27 -3.65 -5.89
C LEU A 273 -10.55 -3.11 -6.56
N SER A 274 -11.17 -2.09 -5.98
CA SER A 274 -12.37 -1.45 -6.54
C SER A 274 -12.09 -0.80 -7.90
N PHE A 275 -10.98 -0.07 -8.03
CA PHE A 275 -10.58 0.53 -9.32
C PHE A 275 -10.24 -0.54 -10.36
N VAL A 276 -9.57 -1.62 -9.97
CA VAL A 276 -9.29 -2.74 -10.86
C VAL A 276 -10.58 -3.31 -11.42
N MET A 277 -11.57 -3.61 -10.57
CA MET A 277 -12.87 -4.09 -11.04
C MET A 277 -13.55 -3.09 -11.98
N ALA A 278 -13.56 -1.80 -11.64
CA ALA A 278 -14.17 -0.75 -12.48
C ALA A 278 -13.50 -0.65 -13.86
N HIS A 279 -12.16 -0.72 -13.92
CA HIS A 279 -11.43 -0.68 -15.18
C HIS A 279 -11.62 -1.95 -15.99
N VAL A 280 -11.50 -3.13 -15.38
CA VAL A 280 -11.59 -4.41 -16.10
C VAL A 280 -12.98 -4.62 -16.67
N MET A 281 -14.04 -4.32 -15.91
CA MET A 281 -15.42 -4.49 -16.38
C MET A 281 -15.78 -3.53 -17.53
N LYS A 282 -15.14 -2.37 -17.61
CA LYS A 282 -15.32 -1.44 -18.73
C LYS A 282 -14.55 -1.84 -20.00
N ASN A 283 -13.65 -2.81 -19.92
CA ASN A 283 -12.77 -3.22 -21.00
C ASN A 283 -12.94 -4.73 -21.31
N PRO A 284 -13.89 -5.12 -22.18
CA PRO A 284 -14.20 -6.53 -22.45
C PRO A 284 -13.00 -7.37 -22.91
N ASP A 285 -12.08 -6.79 -23.70
CA ASP A 285 -10.87 -7.48 -24.16
C ASP A 285 -9.93 -7.80 -22.99
N VAL A 286 -9.76 -6.85 -22.07
CA VAL A 286 -8.94 -7.03 -20.86
C VAL A 286 -9.59 -8.04 -19.92
N TYR A 287 -10.92 -7.95 -19.76
CA TYR A 287 -11.71 -8.91 -19.00
C TYR A 287 -11.51 -10.34 -19.50
N ALA A 288 -11.68 -10.58 -20.80
CA ALA A 288 -11.53 -11.88 -21.41
C ALA A 288 -10.11 -12.43 -21.25
N LYS A 289 -9.09 -11.59 -21.44
CA LYS A 289 -7.69 -12.01 -21.26
C LYS A 289 -7.38 -12.35 -19.79
N ILE A 290 -7.90 -11.59 -18.79
CA ILE A 290 -7.69 -11.92 -17.36
C ILE A 290 -8.31 -13.28 -17.05
N ARG A 291 -9.56 -13.47 -17.49
CA ARG A 291 -10.25 -14.74 -17.30
C ARG A 291 -9.47 -15.91 -17.88
N ASN A 292 -8.97 -15.77 -19.12
CA ASN A 292 -8.17 -16.80 -19.77
C ASN A 292 -6.84 -17.08 -19.04
N GLU A 293 -6.16 -16.06 -18.53
CA GLU A 293 -4.95 -16.23 -17.72
C GLU A 293 -5.24 -17.00 -16.44
N VAL A 294 -6.27 -16.59 -15.69
CA VAL A 294 -6.71 -17.23 -14.45
C VAL A 294 -7.04 -18.71 -14.71
N ASP A 295 -7.84 -18.99 -15.74
CA ASP A 295 -8.21 -20.36 -16.12
C ASP A 295 -6.99 -21.20 -16.51
N SER A 296 -6.02 -20.61 -17.21
CA SER A 296 -4.80 -21.30 -17.65
C SER A 296 -3.84 -21.60 -16.49
N VAL A 297 -3.75 -20.68 -15.52
CA VAL A 297 -2.81 -20.80 -14.40
C VAL A 297 -3.36 -21.69 -13.28
N LEU A 298 -4.64 -21.52 -12.95
CA LEU A 298 -5.28 -22.22 -11.82
C LEU A 298 -6.02 -23.49 -12.26
N GLY A 299 -6.53 -23.53 -13.49
CA GLY A 299 -7.42 -24.61 -13.92
C GLY A 299 -8.62 -24.74 -12.98
N GLY A 300 -8.97 -25.98 -12.64
CA GLY A 300 -10.04 -26.30 -11.68
C GLY A 300 -9.61 -26.33 -10.21
N GLU A 301 -8.35 -26.05 -9.90
CA GLU A 301 -7.79 -26.16 -8.55
C GLU A 301 -7.86 -24.82 -7.79
N PRO A 302 -8.07 -24.81 -6.47
CA PRO A 302 -7.92 -23.60 -5.66
C PRO A 302 -6.52 -22.98 -5.80
N ILE A 303 -6.42 -21.67 -5.58
CA ILE A 303 -5.13 -20.97 -5.62
C ILE A 303 -4.16 -21.50 -4.55
N ARG A 304 -2.92 -21.72 -4.95
CA ARG A 304 -1.79 -22.11 -4.10
C ARG A 304 -0.68 -21.08 -4.27
N PHE A 305 0.20 -20.98 -3.28
CA PHE A 305 1.31 -20.02 -3.33
C PHE A 305 2.15 -20.13 -4.62
N GLU A 306 2.38 -21.35 -5.12
CA GLU A 306 3.11 -21.60 -6.36
C GLU A 306 2.46 -20.97 -7.60
N HIS A 307 1.13 -20.82 -7.61
CA HIS A 307 0.40 -20.15 -8.69
C HIS A 307 0.72 -18.66 -8.73
N LEU A 308 1.03 -18.04 -7.58
CA LEU A 308 1.42 -16.64 -7.56
C LEU A 308 2.64 -16.41 -8.44
N SER A 309 3.68 -17.25 -8.42
CA SER A 309 4.84 -17.05 -9.29
C SER A 309 4.51 -17.05 -10.80
N LYS A 310 3.39 -17.67 -11.19
CA LYS A 310 2.88 -17.70 -12.57
C LYS A 310 1.98 -16.49 -12.89
N LEU A 311 1.38 -15.89 -11.87
CA LEU A 311 0.61 -14.65 -11.93
C LEU A 311 1.44 -13.40 -11.62
N THR A 312 2.66 -13.55 -11.07
CA THR A 312 3.45 -12.48 -10.43
C THR A 312 4.81 -12.22 -11.08
N TYR A 313 5.18 -10.94 -11.09
CA TYR A 313 6.55 -10.45 -11.25
C TYR A 313 7.28 -10.49 -9.90
N ILE A 314 8.30 -11.35 -9.76
CA ILE A 314 9.14 -11.37 -8.55
C ILE A 314 10.12 -10.20 -8.64
N ASN A 315 9.87 -9.18 -7.80
CA ASN A 315 10.80 -8.08 -7.61
C ASN A 315 11.86 -8.49 -6.57
N GLY A 316 13.04 -8.86 -7.06
CA GLY A 316 14.28 -8.97 -6.30
C GLY A 316 15.41 -8.59 -7.24
N GLU A 317 16.22 -7.62 -6.88
CA GLU A 317 17.42 -7.23 -7.61
C GLU A 317 18.38 -8.43 -7.74
N CYS A 318 18.20 -9.22 -8.80
CA CYS A 318 19.16 -10.13 -9.45
C CYS A 318 18.39 -11.08 -10.40
N VAL A 319 17.96 -10.56 -11.56
CA VAL A 319 17.32 -11.37 -12.58
C VAL A 319 17.75 -10.87 -13.97
N TYR A 320 18.92 -11.29 -14.44
CA TYR A 320 19.33 -11.07 -15.84
C TYR A 320 18.93 -12.23 -16.77
N ARG A 321 18.29 -13.30 -16.26
CA ARG A 321 17.90 -14.48 -17.07
C ARG A 321 16.42 -14.88 -17.02
N LEU A 322 15.54 -14.17 -16.30
CA LEU A 322 14.10 -14.48 -16.29
C LEU A 322 13.22 -13.49 -17.07
N TYR A 323 13.82 -12.52 -17.76
CA TYR A 323 13.09 -11.47 -18.50
C TYR A 323 12.15 -12.01 -19.60
N GLU A 324 12.45 -13.17 -20.17
CA GLU A 324 11.69 -13.73 -21.30
C GLU A 324 10.41 -14.48 -20.86
N ARG A 325 10.29 -14.86 -19.58
CA ARG A 325 9.16 -15.69 -19.08
C ARG A 325 8.11 -14.93 -18.25
N TYR A 326 8.47 -13.80 -17.63
CA TYR A 326 7.59 -13.04 -16.72
C TYR A 326 6.89 -11.84 -17.36
N SER A 327 7.21 -11.54 -18.62
CA SER A 327 6.73 -10.39 -19.37
C SER A 327 5.26 -10.43 -19.82
N LYS A 328 4.52 -11.53 -19.55
CA LYS A 328 3.19 -11.78 -20.16
C LYS A 328 2.02 -11.83 -19.18
N GLN A 329 2.21 -11.43 -17.92
CA GLN A 329 1.20 -11.62 -16.88
C GLN A 329 0.20 -10.47 -16.81
N LEU A 330 -1.05 -10.74 -17.18
CA LEU A 330 -2.05 -9.70 -17.37
C LEU A 330 -2.63 -9.19 -16.04
N VAL A 331 -2.86 -10.04 -15.04
CA VAL A 331 -3.36 -9.59 -13.73
C VAL A 331 -2.40 -8.54 -13.13
N VAL A 332 -1.09 -8.79 -13.16
CA VAL A 332 -0.07 -7.82 -12.73
C VAL A 332 -0.13 -6.55 -13.57
N ALA A 333 -0.24 -6.67 -14.89
CA ALA A 333 -0.31 -5.54 -15.80
C ALA A 333 -1.52 -4.64 -15.51
N VAL A 334 -2.67 -5.24 -15.21
CA VAL A 334 -3.90 -4.52 -14.83
C VAL A 334 -3.77 -3.86 -13.46
N LEU A 335 -3.16 -4.52 -12.46
CA LEU A 335 -2.88 -3.88 -11.17
C LEU A 335 -1.96 -2.65 -11.35
N ARG A 336 -0.88 -2.79 -12.12
CA ARG A 336 0.06 -1.70 -12.43
C ARG A 336 -0.63 -0.54 -13.14
N GLU A 337 -1.47 -0.85 -14.12
CA GLU A 337 -2.20 0.13 -14.93
C GLU A 337 -3.29 0.83 -14.13
N SER A 338 -4.06 0.10 -13.33
CA SER A 338 -5.05 0.68 -12.41
C SER A 338 -4.39 1.67 -11.44
N LEU A 339 -3.27 1.28 -10.83
CA LEU A 339 -2.51 2.17 -9.94
C LEU A 339 -1.83 3.34 -10.66
N ARG A 340 -1.53 3.22 -11.95
CA ARG A 340 -1.02 4.34 -12.75
C ARG A 340 -2.11 5.37 -13.00
N VAL A 341 -3.30 4.92 -13.43
CA VAL A 341 -4.38 5.80 -13.89
C VAL A 341 -5.22 6.33 -12.72
N THR A 342 -5.49 5.49 -11.73
CA THR A 342 -6.31 5.80 -10.56
C THR A 342 -5.67 5.22 -9.29
N PRO A 343 -4.49 5.73 -8.88
CA PRO A 343 -3.93 5.35 -7.59
C PRO A 343 -4.87 5.77 -6.46
N SER A 344 -5.09 4.90 -5.46
CA SER A 344 -5.86 5.24 -4.26
C SER A 344 -5.25 6.43 -3.51
N ILE A 345 -3.92 6.60 -3.56
CA ILE A 345 -3.24 7.82 -3.09
C ILE A 345 -2.71 8.58 -4.31
N GLY A 346 -3.46 9.60 -4.75
CA GLY A 346 -3.11 10.38 -5.95
C GLY A 346 -1.99 11.39 -5.77
N GLN A 347 -1.61 11.72 -4.54
CA GLN A 347 -0.59 12.71 -4.24
C GLN A 347 0.06 12.50 -2.87
N PHE A 348 1.29 12.97 -2.73
CA PHE A 348 2.00 13.02 -1.44
C PHE A 348 2.90 14.28 -1.39
N ALA A 349 3.44 14.59 -0.22
CA ALA A 349 4.19 15.83 0.00
C ALA A 349 5.64 15.60 0.40
N VAL A 350 6.53 16.41 -0.17
CA VAL A 350 7.94 16.54 0.22
C VAL A 350 8.27 18.01 0.50
N THR A 351 9.41 18.26 1.12
CA THR A 351 9.92 19.62 1.40
C THR A 351 11.45 19.60 1.37
N PRO A 352 12.12 20.66 0.89
CA PRO A 352 13.56 20.65 0.78
C PRO A 352 14.25 20.93 2.12
N HIS A 353 15.42 20.32 2.34
CA HIS A 353 16.25 20.55 3.54
C HIS A 353 16.78 22.00 3.66
N LYS A 354 16.90 22.68 2.52
CA LYS A 354 17.39 24.06 2.35
C LYS A 354 16.77 24.68 1.09
N ASP A 355 17.14 25.91 0.76
CA ASP A 355 16.75 26.49 -0.53
C ASP A 355 17.34 25.66 -1.69
N GLU A 356 16.47 25.23 -2.62
CA GLU A 356 16.81 24.35 -3.73
C GLU A 356 16.39 24.98 -5.07
N ILE A 357 17.18 24.76 -6.12
CA ILE A 357 16.83 25.16 -7.48
C ILE A 357 16.55 23.91 -8.31
N ILE A 358 15.37 23.86 -8.94
CA ILE A 358 14.92 22.72 -9.75
C ILE A 358 14.52 23.13 -11.17
N GLY A 359 14.16 22.15 -12.01
CA GLY A 359 13.71 22.37 -13.38
C GLY A 359 14.86 22.79 -14.30
N GLY A 360 16.05 22.23 -14.08
CA GLY A 360 17.26 22.60 -14.80
C GLY A 360 17.75 24.01 -14.50
N GLY A 361 17.64 24.47 -13.24
CA GLY A 361 18.11 25.79 -12.82
C GLY A 361 17.06 26.92 -12.89
N LYS A 362 15.80 26.59 -13.18
CA LYS A 362 14.75 27.56 -13.49
C LYS A 362 13.99 28.04 -12.26
N TYR A 363 13.63 27.15 -11.33
CA TYR A 363 12.69 27.45 -10.26
C TYR A 363 13.36 27.36 -8.88
N LEU A 364 13.24 28.42 -8.08
CA LEU A 364 13.66 28.42 -6.67
C LEU A 364 12.52 27.86 -5.80
N ILE A 365 12.82 26.86 -4.99
CA ILE A 365 11.98 26.38 -3.90
C ILE A 365 12.68 26.73 -2.59
N LYS A 366 12.04 27.57 -1.77
CA LYS A 366 12.59 27.93 -0.46
C LYS A 366 12.51 26.74 0.49
N LYS A 367 13.45 26.70 1.43
CA LYS A 367 13.42 25.78 2.58
C LYS A 367 12.02 25.73 3.19
N ASP A 368 11.60 24.54 3.61
CA ASP A 368 10.32 24.28 4.29
C ASP A 368 9.07 24.51 3.42
N THR A 369 9.22 24.85 2.13
CA THR A 369 8.11 24.93 1.18
C THR A 369 7.59 23.53 0.86
N ILE A 370 6.30 23.31 1.12
CA ILE A 370 5.63 22.06 0.78
C ILE A 370 5.54 21.93 -0.74
N VAL A 371 6.07 20.83 -1.26
CA VAL A 371 5.95 20.39 -2.66
C VAL A 371 5.01 19.20 -2.71
N ILE A 372 3.83 19.38 -3.29
CA ILE A 372 2.87 18.32 -3.58
C ILE A 372 3.30 17.63 -4.88
N VAL A 373 3.57 16.34 -4.77
CA VAL A 373 3.88 15.46 -5.89
C VAL A 373 2.58 14.82 -6.36
N LEU A 374 2.09 15.24 -7.52
CA LEU A 374 0.83 14.74 -8.11
C LEU A 374 1.07 13.40 -8.81
N ALA A 375 1.24 12.33 -8.02
CA ALA A 375 1.56 10.99 -8.52
C ALA A 375 0.57 10.49 -9.59
N ALA A 376 -0.72 10.82 -9.46
CA ALA A 376 -1.74 10.46 -10.46
C ALA A 376 -1.56 11.17 -11.81
N ASP A 377 -1.05 12.42 -11.81
CA ASP A 377 -0.76 13.18 -13.02
C ASP A 377 0.60 12.79 -13.61
N ILE A 378 1.61 12.51 -12.75
CA ILE A 378 2.92 11.97 -13.16
C ILE A 378 2.75 10.61 -13.87
N GLY A 379 1.86 9.75 -13.36
CA GLY A 379 1.49 8.49 -14.00
C GLY A 379 0.83 8.66 -15.37
N LYS A 380 0.49 9.89 -15.78
CA LYS A 380 -0.15 10.25 -17.06
C LYS A 380 0.66 11.30 -17.82
N ASP A 381 1.90 11.56 -17.42
CA ASP A 381 2.78 12.50 -18.09
C ASP A 381 2.97 12.07 -19.56
N PRO A 382 2.47 12.84 -20.55
CA PRO A 382 2.49 12.44 -21.94
C PRO A 382 3.91 12.34 -22.50
N THR A 383 4.90 12.97 -21.87
CA THR A 383 6.32 12.89 -22.28
C THR A 383 6.93 11.51 -22.03
N VAL A 384 6.33 10.72 -21.13
CA VAL A 384 6.78 9.37 -20.78
C VAL A 384 5.76 8.31 -21.20
N TRP A 385 4.47 8.58 -21.00
CA TRP A 385 3.40 7.61 -21.20
C TRP A 385 2.70 7.71 -22.56
N GLY A 386 2.98 8.76 -23.33
CA GLY A 386 2.28 9.09 -24.58
C GLY A 386 0.86 9.61 -24.34
N GLU A 387 0.16 9.94 -25.43
CA GLU A 387 -1.23 10.45 -25.38
C GLU A 387 -2.29 9.35 -25.22
N ASP A 388 -1.93 8.10 -25.52
CA ASP A 388 -2.84 6.96 -25.39
C ASP A 388 -2.97 6.52 -23.93
N VAL A 389 -4.20 6.54 -23.43
CA VAL A 389 -4.56 6.21 -22.04
C VAL A 389 -4.92 4.73 -21.88
N SER A 390 -5.08 3.97 -22.96
CA SER A 390 -5.72 2.65 -22.89
C SER A 390 -4.77 1.47 -23.13
N LEU A 391 -5.09 0.38 -22.43
CA LEU A 391 -4.52 -0.97 -22.43
C LEU A 391 -3.34 -1.26 -21.49
N PRO A 392 -3.43 -2.34 -20.68
CA PRO A 392 -2.36 -2.80 -19.80
C PRO A 392 -1.15 -3.35 -20.56
N ASP A 393 -1.19 -3.45 -21.88
CA ASP A 393 -0.11 -3.96 -22.74
C ASP A 393 1.19 -3.13 -22.63
N ARG A 394 1.11 -1.89 -22.11
CA ARG A 394 2.28 -1.07 -21.74
C ARG A 394 2.99 -1.53 -20.47
N MET A 395 2.34 -2.36 -19.68
CA MET A 395 2.87 -2.93 -18.45
C MET A 395 3.51 -4.32 -18.67
N LEU A 396 3.46 -4.81 -19.90
CA LEU A 396 3.95 -6.11 -20.36
C LEU A 396 5.28 -5.98 -21.14
N ASP A 397 5.91 -7.11 -21.42
CA ASP A 397 7.02 -7.24 -22.38
C ASP A 397 8.22 -6.34 -22.10
N GLY A 398 8.57 -6.17 -20.82
CA GLY A 398 9.70 -5.36 -20.37
C GLY A 398 9.48 -3.84 -20.50
N LYS A 399 8.34 -3.40 -21.04
CA LYS A 399 8.04 -1.96 -21.25
C LYS A 399 7.90 -1.20 -19.93
N PHE A 400 7.36 -1.84 -18.91
CA PHE A 400 7.27 -1.26 -17.56
C PHE A 400 8.66 -1.06 -16.97
N GLU A 401 9.53 -2.06 -17.08
CA GLU A 401 10.88 -2.04 -16.55
C GLU A 401 11.78 -1.03 -17.29
N ALA A 402 11.45 -0.71 -18.55
CA ALA A 402 12.10 0.33 -19.35
C ALA A 402 11.67 1.77 -18.98
N LEU A 403 10.70 1.96 -18.09
CA LEU A 403 10.23 3.29 -17.71
C LEU A 403 11.33 4.09 -16.99
N PRO A 404 11.38 5.42 -17.18
CA PRO A 404 12.27 6.28 -16.42
C PRO A 404 12.03 6.13 -14.91
N PRO A 405 13.08 6.29 -14.08
CA PRO A 405 12.91 6.35 -12.63
C PRO A 405 11.86 7.39 -12.25
N LYS A 406 11.06 7.08 -11.22
CA LYS A 406 9.98 7.93 -10.71
C LYS A 406 8.81 8.19 -11.67
N ALA A 407 8.69 7.44 -12.77
CA ALA A 407 7.52 7.51 -13.64
C ALA A 407 6.26 6.85 -13.06
N TRP A 408 6.42 5.89 -12.15
CA TRP A 408 5.34 5.15 -11.50
C TRP A 408 5.49 5.21 -9.97
N LEU A 409 4.62 5.98 -9.30
CA LEU A 409 4.76 6.35 -7.88
C LEU A 409 3.56 6.01 -6.97
N PRO A 410 2.79 4.91 -7.17
CA PRO A 410 1.62 4.64 -6.33
C PRO A 410 1.97 4.26 -4.88
N PHE A 411 3.24 3.91 -4.61
CA PHE A 411 3.74 3.52 -3.29
C PHE A 411 4.70 4.54 -2.68
N GLY A 412 4.71 5.78 -3.16
CA GLY A 412 5.60 6.83 -2.66
C GLY A 412 7.06 6.65 -3.08
N ASN A 413 8.00 7.08 -2.24
CA ASN A 413 9.41 7.19 -2.60
C ASN A 413 10.38 6.91 -1.45
N GLY A 414 11.51 6.28 -1.77
CA GLY A 414 12.68 6.20 -0.91
C GLY A 414 12.45 5.42 0.39
N ALA A 415 13.14 5.82 1.45
CA ALA A 415 13.00 5.23 2.79
C ALA A 415 11.62 5.45 3.40
N ARG A 416 10.86 6.45 2.90
CA ARG A 416 9.47 6.74 3.30
C ARG A 416 8.43 6.12 2.35
N ALA A 417 8.83 5.23 1.45
CA ALA A 417 7.92 4.47 0.59
C ALA A 417 7.02 3.54 1.42
N CYS A 418 5.96 3.04 0.80
CA CYS A 418 5.03 2.12 1.43
C CYS A 418 5.73 0.80 1.83
N ILE A 419 5.94 0.63 3.14
CA ILE A 419 6.43 -0.61 3.74
C ILE A 419 5.52 -1.81 3.45
N GLY A 420 4.21 -1.57 3.39
CA GLY A 420 3.19 -2.59 3.10
C GLY A 420 3.04 -2.94 1.62
N ARG A 421 3.85 -2.40 0.70
CA ARG A 421 3.72 -2.67 -0.75
C ARG A 421 3.69 -4.17 -1.07
N PRO A 422 4.62 -5.02 -0.57
CA PRO A 422 4.59 -6.45 -0.86
C PRO A 422 3.32 -7.15 -0.35
N PHE A 423 2.83 -6.72 0.82
CA PHE A 423 1.61 -7.24 1.44
C PHE A 423 0.38 -6.95 0.57
N ALA A 424 0.15 -5.67 0.24
CA ALA A 424 -0.98 -5.25 -0.58
C ALA A 424 -0.94 -5.88 -1.97
N TRP A 425 0.27 -6.05 -2.54
CA TRP A 425 0.44 -6.70 -3.84
C TRP A 425 0.04 -8.18 -3.81
N GLN A 426 0.49 -8.92 -2.79
CA GLN A 426 0.14 -10.33 -2.65
C GLN A 426 -1.37 -10.50 -2.41
N GLU A 427 -1.94 -9.74 -1.48
CA GLU A 427 -3.39 -9.78 -1.20
C GLU A 427 -4.21 -9.51 -2.48
N ALA A 428 -3.84 -8.49 -3.25
CA ALA A 428 -4.56 -8.14 -4.47
C ALA A 428 -4.47 -9.22 -5.56
N LEU A 429 -3.31 -9.86 -5.71
CA LEU A 429 -3.13 -10.97 -6.65
C LEU A 429 -3.98 -12.17 -6.26
N ILE A 430 -3.99 -12.56 -4.98
CA ILE A 430 -4.81 -13.65 -4.50
C ILE A 430 -6.30 -13.30 -4.70
N ALA A 431 -6.71 -12.08 -4.34
CA ALA A 431 -8.09 -11.65 -4.42
C ALA A 431 -8.59 -11.67 -5.88
N ILE A 432 -7.91 -10.98 -6.80
CA ILE A 432 -8.31 -10.92 -8.21
C ILE A 432 -8.33 -12.33 -8.83
N ALA A 433 -7.28 -13.13 -8.62
CA ALA A 433 -7.22 -14.47 -9.20
C ALA A 433 -8.37 -15.38 -8.69
N THR A 434 -8.62 -15.37 -7.39
CA THR A 434 -9.66 -16.20 -6.76
C THR A 434 -11.06 -15.76 -7.20
N ILE A 435 -11.29 -14.45 -7.24
CA ILE A 435 -12.58 -13.85 -7.60
C ILE A 435 -12.91 -14.11 -9.08
N PHE A 436 -11.96 -13.93 -10.00
CA PHE A 436 -12.16 -14.22 -11.43
C PHE A 436 -12.22 -15.72 -11.73
N GLN A 437 -11.62 -16.58 -10.88
CA GLN A 437 -11.79 -18.02 -11.00
C GLN A 437 -13.23 -18.43 -10.68
N LYS A 438 -13.85 -17.78 -9.69
CA LYS A 438 -15.17 -18.16 -9.18
C LYS A 438 -16.34 -17.50 -9.90
N PHE A 439 -16.20 -16.26 -10.34
CA PHE A 439 -17.32 -15.46 -10.84
C PHE A 439 -17.05 -14.85 -12.21
N ASP A 440 -18.11 -14.72 -13.00
CA ASP A 440 -18.23 -13.73 -14.06
C ASP A 440 -18.89 -12.46 -13.48
N PHE A 441 -18.68 -11.28 -14.06
CA PHE A 441 -19.18 -10.00 -13.51
C PHE A 441 -20.03 -9.26 -14.51
N LYS A 442 -21.10 -8.63 -14.02
CA LYS A 442 -21.96 -7.75 -14.81
C LYS A 442 -22.15 -6.43 -14.06
N PRO A 443 -21.98 -5.26 -14.71
CA PRO A 443 -22.23 -3.98 -14.05
C PRO A 443 -23.71 -3.88 -13.66
N SER A 444 -23.99 -3.27 -12.51
CA SER A 444 -25.38 -3.00 -12.09
C SER A 444 -26.01 -1.90 -12.95
N ASP A 445 -25.19 -0.99 -13.46
CA ASP A 445 -25.55 0.05 -14.43
C ASP A 445 -24.55 0.05 -15.59
N GLU A 446 -24.98 -0.39 -16.78
CA GLU A 446 -24.19 -0.42 -18.01
C GLU A 446 -23.75 0.98 -18.49
N SER A 447 -24.46 2.03 -18.05
CA SER A 447 -24.13 3.43 -18.39
C SER A 447 -23.14 4.08 -17.42
N TYR A 448 -22.76 3.37 -16.35
CA TYR A 448 -21.87 3.90 -15.33
C TYR A 448 -20.54 4.37 -15.93
N THR A 449 -20.20 5.63 -15.66
CA THR A 449 -18.89 6.19 -15.96
C THR A 449 -18.16 6.43 -14.66
N LEU A 450 -16.90 5.98 -14.57
CA LEU A 450 -16.08 6.08 -13.37
C LEU A 450 -16.07 7.51 -12.82
N GLN A 451 -16.67 7.67 -11.65
CA GLN A 451 -16.61 8.89 -10.85
C GLN A 451 -15.70 8.64 -9.65
N LEU A 452 -15.03 9.69 -9.18
CA LEU A 452 -14.13 9.59 -8.04
C LEU A 452 -14.79 10.16 -6.78
N LYS A 453 -14.68 9.43 -5.67
CA LYS A 453 -14.94 9.94 -4.32
C LYS A 453 -13.60 10.07 -3.62
N GLN A 454 -13.38 11.21 -2.96
CA GLN A 454 -12.15 11.48 -2.24
C GLN A 454 -12.42 11.69 -0.75
N THR A 455 -11.70 10.93 0.07
CA THR A 455 -11.54 11.09 1.52
C THR A 455 -10.05 11.35 1.79
N LEU A 456 -9.40 10.57 2.65
CA LEU A 456 -7.94 10.51 2.70
C LEU A 456 -7.38 9.85 1.42
N THR A 457 -8.12 8.92 0.84
CA THR A 457 -7.79 8.20 -0.40
C THR A 457 -8.86 8.43 -1.47
N LEU A 458 -8.64 7.87 -2.66
CA LEU A 458 -9.55 7.86 -3.79
C LEU A 458 -10.19 6.48 -3.93
N LYS A 459 -11.47 6.47 -4.31
CA LYS A 459 -12.21 5.26 -4.68
C LYS A 459 -13.25 5.53 -5.76
N PRO A 460 -13.69 4.51 -6.51
CA PRO A 460 -14.85 4.62 -7.38
C PRO A 460 -16.08 5.08 -6.59
N LYS A 461 -16.73 6.15 -7.03
CA LYS A 461 -17.98 6.63 -6.45
C LYS A 461 -19.14 5.85 -7.06
N ASP A 462 -19.98 5.24 -6.22
CA ASP A 462 -21.24 4.57 -6.60
C ASP A 462 -21.06 3.47 -7.67
N PHE A 463 -19.87 2.87 -7.77
CA PHE A 463 -19.61 1.75 -8.66
C PHE A 463 -20.12 0.46 -8.02
N LYS A 464 -20.97 -0.28 -8.73
CA LYS A 464 -21.57 -1.53 -8.24
C LYS A 464 -21.67 -2.58 -9.35
N PHE A 465 -21.64 -3.85 -8.97
CA PHE A 465 -21.76 -4.96 -9.91
C PHE A 465 -22.46 -6.18 -9.30
N HIS A 466 -22.79 -7.13 -10.17
CA HIS A 466 -23.25 -8.46 -9.83
C HIS A 466 -22.13 -9.48 -10.08
N ALA A 467 -21.99 -10.45 -9.17
CA ALA A 467 -21.07 -11.57 -9.30
C ALA A 467 -21.85 -12.86 -9.62
N ILE A 468 -21.60 -13.42 -10.80
CA ILE A 468 -22.34 -14.57 -11.35
C ILE A 468 -21.45 -15.82 -11.18
N PRO A 469 -21.84 -16.80 -10.34
CA PRO A 469 -21.04 -18.00 -10.14
C PRO A 469 -20.78 -18.74 -11.45
N ARG A 470 -19.52 -19.07 -11.73
CA ARG A 470 -19.11 -19.79 -12.93
C ARG A 470 -19.42 -21.29 -12.79
N LYS A 471 -19.93 -21.90 -13.87
CA LYS A 471 -20.16 -23.35 -13.91
C LYS A 471 -18.82 -24.09 -13.81
N GLY A 472 -18.73 -25.05 -12.89
CA GLY A 472 -17.54 -25.87 -12.69
C GLY A 472 -16.38 -25.16 -11.98
N ALA A 473 -16.60 -23.96 -11.43
CA ALA A 473 -15.62 -23.31 -10.58
C ALA A 473 -15.40 -24.11 -9.28
N PRO A 474 -14.17 -24.10 -8.72
CA PRO A 474 -13.88 -24.83 -7.50
C PRO A 474 -14.81 -24.42 -6.35
N SER A 475 -15.12 -25.39 -5.49
CA SER A 475 -15.73 -25.12 -4.20
C SER A 475 -14.67 -24.57 -3.25
N PHE A 476 -14.97 -23.46 -2.61
CA PHE A 476 -14.13 -22.92 -1.55
C PHE A 476 -14.67 -23.43 -0.22
N SER A 477 -13.87 -24.18 0.54
CA SER A 477 -14.12 -24.34 1.96
C SER A 477 -13.37 -23.23 2.70
N VAL A 478 -13.97 -22.68 3.76
CA VAL A 478 -13.18 -21.93 4.75
C VAL A 478 -12.17 -22.95 5.27
N ALA A 479 -10.89 -22.75 4.95
CA ALA A 479 -9.84 -23.60 5.52
C ALA A 479 -10.03 -23.56 7.03
N ALA A 480 -10.15 -24.73 7.67
CA ALA A 480 -10.09 -24.77 9.13
C ALA A 480 -8.80 -24.04 9.51
N ALA A 481 -8.93 -22.96 10.29
CA ALA A 481 -7.82 -22.12 10.73
C ALA A 481 -6.59 -22.99 10.97
N SER A 482 -5.48 -22.66 10.32
CA SER A 482 -4.24 -23.41 10.43
C SER A 482 -3.75 -23.39 11.88
N SER A 483 -4.28 -24.32 12.69
CA SER A 483 -3.66 -24.83 13.90
C SER A 483 -2.57 -25.85 13.57
N GLN A 484 -2.37 -26.13 12.28
CA GLN A 484 -1.12 -26.69 11.82
C GLN A 484 -0.07 -25.59 11.87
N SER A 485 0.74 -25.64 12.93
CA SER A 485 2.11 -25.17 12.84
C SER A 485 2.63 -25.65 11.50
N THR A 486 2.85 -24.73 10.56
CA THR A 486 3.85 -24.99 9.55
C THR A 486 5.10 -25.24 10.37
N ASN A 487 5.42 -26.52 10.56
CA ASN A 487 6.79 -26.92 10.75
C ASN A 487 7.47 -26.14 9.63
N GLY A 488 8.26 -25.14 10.00
CA GLY A 488 9.12 -24.48 9.04
C GLY A 488 9.94 -25.56 8.34
N PRO A 489 10.82 -25.19 7.39
CA PRO A 489 11.93 -26.08 7.11
C PRO A 489 12.48 -26.49 8.47
N THR A 490 12.48 -27.79 8.78
CA THR A 490 13.10 -28.31 10.00
C THR A 490 14.40 -27.54 10.12
N PRO A 491 14.66 -26.83 11.25
CA PRO A 491 15.92 -26.11 11.36
C PRO A 491 16.98 -27.10 10.94
N GLY A 492 17.71 -26.78 9.86
CA GLY A 492 18.86 -27.58 9.47
C GLY A 492 19.63 -27.77 10.76
N LYS A 493 19.87 -29.05 11.11
CA LYS A 493 20.46 -29.46 12.39
C LYS A 493 21.42 -28.39 12.85
N GLU A 494 21.27 -27.92 14.09
CA GLU A 494 22.32 -27.13 14.75
C GLU A 494 23.66 -27.75 14.36
N VAL A 495 24.52 -26.94 13.76
CA VAL A 495 25.86 -27.35 13.38
C VAL A 495 26.51 -27.76 14.69
N VAL A 496 26.56 -29.07 14.91
CA VAL A 496 27.38 -29.69 15.93
C VAL A 496 28.79 -29.23 15.61
N ASP A 497 29.45 -28.60 16.58
CA ASP A 497 30.90 -28.39 16.61
C ASP A 497 31.58 -29.72 16.28
N GLY A 498 31.85 -29.91 14.99
CA GLY A 498 32.46 -31.09 14.44
C GLY A 498 33.53 -30.60 13.49
N GLU A 499 34.79 -30.79 13.87
CA GLU A 499 35.95 -30.50 13.04
C GLU A 499 35.78 -31.14 11.66
N SER A 500 35.37 -30.36 10.66
CA SER A 500 35.22 -30.81 9.29
C SER A 500 36.17 -30.02 8.38
N LYS A 501 36.93 -30.75 7.56
CA LYS A 501 38.00 -30.25 6.68
C LYS A 501 37.45 -29.55 5.41
N GLY A 502 36.46 -28.67 5.56
CA GLY A 502 35.84 -27.93 4.45
C GLY A 502 36.51 -26.57 4.18
N ILE A 503 36.28 -26.00 2.99
CA ILE A 503 36.66 -24.61 2.67
C ILE A 503 35.67 -23.68 3.38
N PRO A 504 36.12 -22.65 4.11
CA PRO A 504 35.22 -21.70 4.79
C PRO A 504 34.47 -20.83 3.78
N LEU A 505 33.13 -20.82 3.88
CA LEU A 505 32.26 -19.96 3.08
C LEU A 505 31.70 -18.80 3.92
N TYR A 506 31.97 -17.57 3.50
CA TYR A 506 31.38 -16.36 4.08
C TYR A 506 30.34 -15.79 3.12
N VAL A 507 29.09 -15.69 3.59
CA VAL A 507 28.01 -15.08 2.81
C VAL A 507 27.66 -13.73 3.41
N PHE A 508 28.05 -12.68 2.70
CA PHE A 508 27.74 -11.30 3.06
C PHE A 508 26.49 -10.84 2.33
N TYR A 509 25.55 -10.23 3.05
CA TYR A 509 24.35 -9.68 2.44
C TYR A 509 24.05 -8.27 2.96
N GLY A 510 23.59 -7.39 2.05
CA GLY A 510 23.10 -6.06 2.39
C GLY A 510 21.73 -5.84 1.76
N SER A 511 20.68 -5.72 2.59
CA SER A 511 19.36 -5.30 2.12
C SER A 511 18.55 -4.66 3.26
N ASN A 512 17.71 -3.70 2.90
CA ASN A 512 16.78 -3.06 3.83
C ASN A 512 15.53 -3.91 4.11
N THR A 513 15.23 -4.87 3.24
CA THR A 513 13.96 -5.65 3.20
C THR A 513 14.15 -7.12 3.59
N GLY A 514 15.36 -7.54 3.99
CA GLY A 514 15.67 -8.95 4.27
C GLY A 514 15.68 -9.87 3.03
N SER A 515 15.48 -9.31 1.83
CA SER A 515 15.43 -10.09 0.58
C SER A 515 16.75 -10.79 0.29
N CYS A 516 17.87 -10.09 0.51
CA CYS A 516 19.21 -10.68 0.35
C CYS A 516 19.58 -11.59 1.52
N GLU A 517 18.94 -11.42 2.69
CA GLU A 517 19.14 -12.29 3.86
C GLU A 517 18.60 -13.69 3.59
N GLY A 518 17.36 -13.81 3.10
CA GLY A 518 16.78 -15.11 2.76
C GLY A 518 17.56 -15.86 1.68
N PHE A 519 18.08 -15.13 0.68
CA PHE A 519 18.94 -15.72 -0.34
C PHE A 519 20.31 -16.16 0.24
N ALA A 520 20.91 -15.34 1.11
CA ALA A 520 22.14 -15.70 1.80
C ALA A 520 21.98 -16.94 2.69
N GLN A 521 20.84 -17.06 3.39
CA GLN A 521 20.49 -18.24 4.18
C GLN A 521 20.29 -19.49 3.30
N ASN A 522 19.70 -19.34 2.11
CA ASN A 522 19.56 -20.45 1.15
C ASN A 522 20.92 -20.89 0.60
N ILE A 523 21.78 -19.97 0.18
CA ILE A 523 23.16 -20.28 -0.24
C ILE A 523 23.90 -21.03 0.87
N ALA A 524 23.79 -20.52 2.10
CA ALA A 524 24.42 -21.13 3.25
C ALA A 524 23.93 -22.56 3.52
N SER A 525 22.61 -22.78 3.42
CA SER A 525 21.99 -24.10 3.62
C SER A 525 22.37 -25.09 2.51
N GLU A 526 22.42 -24.63 1.25
CA GLU A 526 22.83 -25.46 0.12
C GLU A 526 24.34 -25.80 0.14
N ALA A 527 25.19 -24.87 0.58
CA ALA A 527 26.62 -25.11 0.72
C ALA A 527 26.92 -26.18 1.78
N ALA A 528 26.23 -26.13 2.93
CA ALA A 528 26.32 -27.17 3.96
C ALA A 528 25.91 -28.55 3.45
N SER A 529 24.91 -28.62 2.55
CA SER A 529 24.47 -29.88 1.92
C SER A 529 25.48 -30.48 0.93
N LYS A 530 26.48 -29.70 0.49
CA LYS A 530 27.51 -30.09 -0.49
C LYS A 530 28.88 -30.37 0.12
N GLY A 531 28.99 -30.37 1.45
CA GLY A 531 30.23 -30.68 2.17
C GLY A 531 31.19 -29.50 2.36
N GLU A 532 30.73 -28.27 2.13
CA GLU A 532 31.46 -27.06 2.52
C GLU A 532 31.08 -26.67 3.96
N CYS A 533 32.08 -26.26 4.76
CA CYS A 533 31.86 -25.85 6.14
C CYS A 533 31.50 -24.37 6.16
N LEU A 534 30.29 -24.05 6.61
CA LEU A 534 29.83 -22.67 6.72
C LEU A 534 30.26 -22.11 8.09
N ASP A 535 31.17 -21.14 8.08
CA ASP A 535 31.63 -20.51 9.33
C ASP A 535 30.69 -19.38 9.79
N THR A 536 30.18 -18.51 8.89
CA THR A 536 29.28 -17.41 9.30
C THR A 536 28.50 -16.77 8.13
N VAL A 537 27.20 -16.46 8.33
CA VAL A 537 26.43 -15.53 7.49
C VAL A 537 26.45 -14.15 8.14
N LEU A 538 27.00 -13.14 7.46
CA LEU A 538 27.20 -11.81 8.03
C LEU A 538 26.39 -10.75 7.28
N ARG A 539 25.65 -9.95 8.04
CA ARG A 539 24.95 -8.78 7.52
C ARG A 539 25.94 -7.64 7.32
N LEU A 540 26.03 -7.12 6.10
CA LEU A 540 26.70 -5.85 5.83
C LEU A 540 25.77 -4.74 6.33
N VAL A 541 26.13 -4.12 7.45
CA VAL A 541 25.47 -2.92 7.97
C VAL A 541 26.05 -1.72 7.21
N PRO A 542 25.23 -0.87 6.57
CA PRO A 542 25.71 0.39 5.99
C PRO A 542 26.31 1.33 7.03
#